data_AF-A0A1I7KLJ9-F1
#
_entry.id   AF-A0A1I7KLJ9-F1
#
_cell.length_a   1.000
_cell.length_b   1.000
_cell.length_c   1.000
_cell.angle_alpha   90.00
_cell.angle_beta   90.00
_cell.angle_gamma   90.00
#
_symmetry.space_group_name_H-M   'P 1'
#
loop_
_entity.id
_entity.type
_entity.pdbx_description
1 polymer ?
#
loop_
_entity_poly.entity_id
_entity_poly.type
_entity_poly.pdbx_seq_one_letter_code
_entity_poly.pdbx_strand_id
1 'polypeptide(L)' 'MKLLTDLFATDYGLMSVFVIAFILIMAVFFIRLFLGKINEGAVSAPPVVPGNKAKN' A
#
# COMPACT_ATOMS: atom_id res chain seq x y z
N MET A 1 3.63 -32.90 -4.45
CA MET A 1 2.56 -31.91 -4.66
C MET A 1 1.37 -32.28 -3.79
N LYS A 2 1.45 -31.92 -2.50
CA LYS A 2 0.41 -32.19 -1.50
C LYS A 2 -0.01 -30.88 -0.82
N LEU A 3 0.94 -29.96 -0.65
CA LEU A 3 0.73 -28.63 -0.08
C LEU A 3 -0.28 -27.75 -0.83
N LEU A 4 -0.24 -27.69 -2.16
CA LEU A 4 -1.24 -26.91 -2.92
C LEU A 4 -2.64 -27.53 -2.77
N THR A 5 -2.72 -28.85 -2.78
CA THR A 5 -3.97 -29.58 -2.59
C THR A 5 -4.48 -29.43 -1.15
N ASP A 6 -3.60 -29.48 -0.14
CA ASP A 6 -3.96 -29.24 1.26
C ASP A 6 -4.42 -27.79 1.48
N LEU A 7 -3.86 -26.83 0.73
CA LEU A 7 -4.24 -25.41 0.81
C LEU A 7 -5.59 -25.10 0.16
N PHE A 8 -6.06 -25.91 -0.80
CA PHE A 8 -7.35 -25.68 -1.46
C PHE A 8 -8.44 -26.70 -1.09
N ALA A 9 -8.07 -27.89 -0.63
CA ALA A 9 -8.99 -29.00 -0.39
C ALA A 9 -9.25 -29.29 1.09
N THR A 10 -8.59 -28.59 2.03
CA THR A 10 -8.90 -28.69 3.46
C THR A 10 -9.59 -27.42 3.96
N ASP A 11 -10.42 -27.57 5.00
CA ASP A 11 -11.16 -26.46 5.62
C ASP A 11 -10.22 -25.37 6.18
N TYR A 12 -9.01 -25.75 6.60
CA TYR A 12 -7.95 -24.82 7.04
C TYR A 12 -7.29 -24.10 5.86
N GLY A 13 -7.10 -24.80 4.75
CA GLY A 13 -6.54 -24.24 3.53
C GLY A 13 -7.43 -23.12 2.96
N LEU A 14 -8.74 -23.37 2.89
CA LEU A 14 -9.70 -22.39 2.38
C LEU A 14 -9.74 -21.11 3.24
N MET A 15 -9.67 -21.24 4.57
CA MET A 15 -9.54 -20.10 5.48
C MET A 15 -8.25 -19.31 5.23
N SER A 16 -7.12 -20.00 5.05
CA SER A 16 -5.84 -19.37 4.72
C SER A 16 -5.88 -18.62 3.38
N VAL A 17 -6.47 -19.23 2.35
CA VAL A 17 -6.66 -18.60 1.03
C VAL A 17 -7.50 -17.32 1.14
N PHE A 18 -8.54 -17.32 1.97
CA PHE A 18 -9.38 -16.14 2.18
C PHE A 18 -8.59 -14.99 2.81
N VAL A 19 -7.76 -15.27 3.82
CA VAL A 19 -6.89 -14.27 4.45
C VAL A 19 -5.84 -13.75 3.46
N ILE A 20 -5.21 -14.64 2.68
CA ILE A 20 -4.23 -14.25 1.66
C ILE A 20 -4.89 -13.33 0.61
N ALA A 21 -6.08 -13.70 0.11
CA ALA A 21 -6.81 -12.87 -0.84
C ALA A 21 -7.16 -11.50 -0.24
N PHE A 22 -7.59 -11.46 1.03
CA PHE A 22 -7.88 -10.21 1.73
C PHE A 22 -6.63 -9.31 1.84
N ILE A 23 -5.48 -9.86 2.23
CA ILE A 23 -4.22 -9.11 2.34
C ILE A 23 -3.82 -8.55 0.97
N LEU A 24 -3.94 -9.32 -0.11
CA LEU A 24 -3.62 -8.86 -1.47
C LEU A 24 -4.55 -7.71 -1.91
N ILE A 25 -5.85 -7.80 -1.63
CA ILE A 25 -6.81 -6.72 -1.93
C ILE A 25 -6.44 -5.46 -1.14
N MET A 26 -6.14 -5.59 0.16
CA MET A 26 -5.73 -4.46 0.99
C MET A 26 -4.41 -3.85 0.52
N ALA A 27 -3.44 -4.67 0.11
CA ALA A 27 -2.17 -4.18 -0.44
C ALA A 27 -2.39 -3.32 -1.69
N VAL A 28 -3.21 -3.78 -2.64
CA VAL A 28 -3.55 -3.01 -3.84
C VAL A 28 -4.30 -1.72 -3.49
N PHE A 29 -5.24 -1.79 -2.54
CA PHE A 29 -5.96 -0.61 -2.04
C PHE A 29 -5.01 0.44 -1.46
N PHE A 30 -4.09 0.04 -0.59
CA PHE A 30 -3.10 0.96 0.00
C PHE A 30 -2.16 1.53 -1.05
N ILE A 31 -1.67 0.73 -1.99
CA ILE A 31 -0.83 1.23 -3.10
C ILE A 31 -1.59 2.32 -3.87
N ARG A 32 -2.86 2.08 -4.25
CA ARG A 32 -3.69 3.08 -4.93
C ARG A 32 -3.93 4.33 -4.09
N LEU A 33 -4.23 4.17 -2.80
CA LEU A 33 -4.47 5.27 -1.87
C LEU A 33 -3.23 6.14 -1.73
N PHE A 34 -2.05 5.53 -1.56
CA PHE A 34 -0.80 6.25 -1.40
C PHE A 34 -0.32 6.89 -2.70
N LEU A 35 -0.45 6.22 -3.85
CA LEU A 35 -0.14 6.82 -5.16
C LEU A 35 -1.01 8.05 -5.46
N GLY A 36 -2.31 8.00 -5.11
CA GLY A 36 -3.20 9.16 -5.26
C GLY A 36 -2.75 10.35 -4.40
N LYS A 37 -2.43 10.10 -3.12
CA LYS A 37 -2.02 11.14 -2.16
C LYS A 37 -0.64 11.74 -2.44
N ILE A 38 0.30 10.99 -3.01
CA ILE A 38 1.62 11.52 -3.39
C ILE A 38 1.48 12.61 -4.47
N ASN A 39 0.53 12.46 -5.39
CA ASN A 39 0.31 13.44 -6.45
C ASN A 39 -0.24 14.77 -5.92
N GLU A 40 -1.06 14.73 -4.86
CA GLU A 40 -1.58 15.95 -4.21
C GLU A 40 -0.60 16.57 -3.21
N GLY A 41 0.17 15.76 -2.48
CA GLY A 41 1.18 16.28 -1.54
C GLY A 41 2.34 17.01 -2.21
N ALA A 42 2.68 16.64 -3.46
CA ALA A 42 3.70 17.33 -4.24
C ALA A 42 3.24 18.71 -4.74
N VAL A 43 1.93 18.91 -4.95
CA VAL A 43 1.38 20.19 -5.42
C VAL A 43 1.14 21.19 -4.28
N SER A 44 1.04 20.72 -3.04
CA SER A 44 0.76 21.55 -1.87
C SER A 44 1.97 21.89 -1.00
N ALA A 45 3.17 21.38 -1.32
CA ALA A 45 4.39 21.89 -0.71
C ALA A 45 4.61 23.31 -1.26
N PRO A 46 4.43 24.37 -0.46
CA PRO A 46 4.74 25.71 -0.91
C PRO A 46 6.22 25.71 -1.35
N PRO A 47 6.58 26.35 -2.47
CA PRO A 47 7.98 26.45 -2.84
C PRO A 47 8.73 26.98 -1.62
N VAL A 48 9.69 26.19 -1.12
CA VAL A 48 10.58 26.62 -0.04
C VAL A 48 11.36 27.79 -0.62
N VAL A 49 10.82 29.00 -0.50
CA VAL A 49 11.54 30.24 -0.77
C VAL A 49 12.64 30.23 0.29
N PRO A 50 13.91 30.03 -0.09
CA PRO A 50 15.00 30.10 0.85
C PRO A 50 14.99 31.54 1.35
N GLY A 51 14.50 31.72 2.58
CA GLY A 51 14.40 33.02 3.21
C GLY A 51 15.76 33.67 3.14
N ASN A 52 15.81 34.79 2.44
CA ASN A 52 16.92 35.73 2.43
C ASN A 52 17.48 35.82 3.85
N LYS A 53 18.63 35.15 4.09
CA LYS A 53 19.49 35.37 5.26
C LYS A 53 19.91 36.83 5.15
N ALA A 54 19.08 37.70 5.71
CA ALA A 54 19.30 39.12 5.75
C ALA A 54 20.65 39.37 6.41
N LYS A 55 21.63 39.60 5.54
CA LYS A 55 22.67 40.61 5.68
C LYS A 55 22.28 41.65 6.72
N ASN A 56 23.03 41.70 7.83
CA ASN A 56 23.50 42.87 8.58
C ASN A 56 23.87 42.43 10.00
#